data_AF-A0A8J7U6I2-F1
#
_entry.id   AF-A0A8J7U6I2-F1
#
_cell.length_a   1.000
_cell.length_b   1.000
_cell.length_c   1.000
_cell.angle_alpha   90.00
_cell.angle_beta   90.00
_cell.angle_gamma   90.00
#
_symmetry.space_group_name_H-M   'P 1'
#
loop_
_entity.id
_entity.type
_entity.pdbx_description
1 polymer ?
#
loop_
_entity_poly.entity_id
_entity_poly.type
_entity_poly.pdbx_seq_one_letter_code
_entity_poly.pdbx_strand_id
1 'polypeptide(L)'
;MDALFETLSRRPRPEDVAVLLLKTHRGHLSAASQKALKRAADYATRYPYSSMWNEFASPVDFSNKTSVLADLFPGVTLSSEDRAHPPAIGAGLERAGAMIGKTRTGNSFLYDRLNKEHREALGMDISKKQYNKRFRFLRRMEAKLERLLKNQELADLITKGFSGLATDPSHRVFSEDPATAAFIAYYTARCNMRSTFTFGTQVRPYDTIAESLMETCRNQTTTNWFAIAHVYPDLAVLANLTAHQTGILLGRWYGILERCAVQLKQVWEASTFHRDTMVVKRGDDSTTWNLLAGAWNRARRNWIALNDAMGTEDILDTLCLGKVLRLMAADVAWGHQIYGDALEDDTPVWAELPFPWQVFAGEAECTRIMVEKVCRRHGVDPIVKGWIAPPAKHPPVPFTFTPELVHGVAVGHPALAKILKQLGMFSGKKLKFKR
;
A
#
# COMPACT_ATOMS: atom_id res chain seq x y z
N MET A 1 4.99 -17.61 -17.77
CA MET A 1 4.81 -16.17 -17.56
C MET A 1 3.74 -15.91 -16.51
N ASP A 2 2.58 -16.55 -16.62
CA ASP A 2 1.42 -16.37 -15.73
C ASP A 2 1.78 -16.44 -14.24
N ALA A 3 2.47 -17.51 -13.82
CA ALA A 3 2.91 -17.67 -12.43
C ALA A 3 3.84 -16.54 -11.94
N LEU A 4 4.60 -15.90 -12.83
CA LEU A 4 5.44 -14.75 -12.50
C LEU A 4 4.61 -13.47 -12.43
N PHE A 5 3.64 -13.27 -13.32
CA PHE A 5 2.71 -12.14 -13.27
C PHE A 5 1.85 -12.16 -12.00
N GLU A 6 1.38 -13.33 -11.58
CA GLU A 6 0.66 -13.50 -10.32
C GLU A 6 1.46 -13.08 -9.09
N THR A 7 2.81 -13.04 -9.17
CA THR A 7 3.63 -12.58 -8.04
C THR A 7 3.46 -11.09 -7.75
N LEU A 8 3.03 -10.29 -8.73
CA LEU A 8 2.94 -8.83 -8.62
C LEU A 8 1.82 -8.38 -7.67
N SER A 9 0.75 -9.17 -7.57
CA SER A 9 -0.37 -8.94 -6.64
C SER A 9 -0.20 -9.68 -5.30
N ARG A 10 0.94 -10.37 -5.11
CA ARG A 10 1.25 -11.19 -3.93
C ARG A 10 2.49 -10.67 -3.21
N ARG A 11 2.87 -11.36 -2.14
CA ARG A 11 4.06 -11.08 -1.32
C ARG A 11 4.97 -12.31 -1.20
N PRO A 12 5.34 -12.99 -2.29
CA PRO A 12 6.29 -14.09 -2.19
C PRO A 12 7.65 -13.56 -1.71
N ARG A 13 8.47 -14.43 -1.14
CA ARG A 13 9.84 -14.05 -0.84
C ARG A 13 10.61 -13.88 -2.16
N PRO A 14 11.59 -12.97 -2.24
CA PRO A 14 12.50 -12.87 -3.39
C PRO A 14 13.15 -14.21 -3.77
N GLU A 15 13.41 -15.07 -2.79
CA GLU A 15 13.93 -16.42 -2.99
C GLU A 15 12.94 -17.34 -3.73
N ASP A 16 11.64 -17.24 -3.43
CA ASP A 16 10.60 -18.03 -4.12
C ASP A 16 10.44 -17.56 -5.56
N VAL A 17 10.55 -16.24 -5.80
CA VAL A 17 10.59 -15.67 -7.15
C VAL A 17 11.85 -16.12 -7.90
N ALA A 18 13.00 -16.19 -7.23
CA ALA A 18 14.23 -16.68 -7.84
C ALA A 18 14.09 -18.13 -8.34
N VAL A 19 13.38 -19.00 -7.62
CA VAL A 19 13.03 -20.35 -8.08
C VAL A 19 12.21 -20.30 -9.37
N LEU A 20 11.20 -19.44 -9.45
CA LEU A 20 10.36 -19.29 -10.64
C LEU A 20 11.18 -18.80 -11.84
N LEU A 21 12.05 -17.81 -11.65
CA LEU A 21 12.91 -17.25 -12.70
C LEU A 21 13.89 -18.29 -13.26
N LEU A 22 14.55 -19.08 -12.41
CA LEU A 22 15.45 -20.13 -12.88
C LEU A 22 14.73 -21.24 -13.65
N LYS A 23 13.45 -21.49 -13.36
CA LYS A 23 12.63 -22.46 -14.10
C LYS A 23 12.15 -21.93 -15.45
N THR A 24 11.82 -20.65 -15.52
CA THR A 24 11.07 -20.09 -16.66
C THR A 24 11.89 -19.17 -17.57
N HIS A 25 13.01 -18.62 -17.09
CA HIS A 25 13.77 -17.57 -17.77
C HIS A 25 15.25 -17.90 -17.96
N ARG A 26 15.70 -19.13 -17.68
CA ARG A 26 17.12 -19.50 -17.69
C ARG A 26 17.86 -19.10 -18.97
N GLY A 27 17.24 -19.24 -20.13
CA GLY A 27 17.82 -18.88 -21.43
C GLY A 27 18.01 -17.38 -21.67
N HIS A 28 17.36 -16.53 -20.88
CA HIS A 28 17.38 -15.06 -21.01
C HIS A 28 18.19 -14.37 -19.90
N LEU A 29 18.79 -15.15 -19.00
CA LEU A 29 19.54 -14.65 -17.85
C LEU A 29 21.05 -14.74 -18.10
N SER A 30 21.78 -13.68 -17.77
CA SER A 30 23.25 -13.71 -17.78
C SER A 30 23.79 -14.76 -16.80
N ALA A 31 25.02 -15.23 -17.00
CA ALA A 31 25.67 -16.19 -16.09
C ALA A 31 25.78 -15.64 -14.65
N ALA A 32 26.03 -14.33 -14.51
CA ALA A 32 26.06 -13.64 -13.22
C ALA A 32 24.68 -13.68 -12.54
N SER A 33 23.61 -13.34 -13.29
CA SER A 33 22.23 -13.36 -12.78
C SER A 33 21.82 -14.77 -12.38
N GLN A 34 22.13 -15.79 -13.19
CA GLN A 34 21.85 -17.19 -12.87
C GLN A 34 22.55 -17.64 -11.58
N LYS A 35 23.83 -17.28 -11.39
CA LYS A 35 24.58 -17.61 -10.18
C LYS A 35 23.96 -16.96 -8.94
N ALA A 36 23.61 -15.68 -9.03
CA ALA A 36 23.03 -14.94 -7.92
C ALA A 36 21.62 -15.45 -7.55
N LEU A 37 20.77 -15.69 -8.56
CA LEU A 37 19.45 -16.29 -8.38
C LEU A 37 19.54 -17.71 -7.82
N LYS A 38 20.51 -18.52 -8.25
CA LYS A 38 20.71 -19.89 -7.72
C LYS A 38 20.96 -19.86 -6.22
N ARG A 39 21.81 -18.95 -5.74
CA ARG A 39 22.06 -18.79 -4.30
C ARG A 39 20.77 -18.48 -3.52
N ALA A 40 19.91 -17.61 -4.05
CA ALA A 40 18.62 -17.31 -3.44
C ALA A 40 17.65 -18.51 -3.49
N ALA A 41 17.56 -19.19 -4.63
CA ALA A 41 16.70 -20.36 -4.83
C ALA A 41 17.09 -21.58 -3.97
N ASP A 42 18.39 -21.80 -3.77
CA ASP A 42 18.91 -22.86 -2.90
C ASP A 42 18.42 -22.65 -1.45
N TYR A 43 18.31 -21.39 -0.99
CA TYR A 43 17.76 -21.07 0.33
C TYR A 43 16.26 -21.36 0.44
N ALA A 44 15.46 -20.99 -0.56
CA ALA A 44 14.02 -21.34 -0.59
C ALA A 44 13.80 -22.86 -0.57
N THR A 45 14.69 -23.63 -1.20
CA THR A 45 14.62 -25.09 -1.21
C THR A 45 14.98 -25.67 0.16
N ARG A 46 16.01 -25.12 0.83
CA ARG A 46 16.39 -25.54 2.19
C ARG A 46 15.34 -25.14 3.24
N TYR A 47 14.69 -24.00 3.07
CA TYR A 47 13.66 -23.47 3.96
C TYR A 47 12.37 -23.15 3.17
N PRO A 48 11.58 -24.19 2.83
CA PRO A 48 10.40 -24.04 1.96
C PRO A 48 9.22 -23.33 2.63
N TYR A 49 9.31 -23.03 3.93
CA TYR A 49 8.27 -22.34 4.68
C TYR A 49 8.78 -21.03 5.29
N SER A 50 7.87 -20.08 5.46
CA SER A 50 8.09 -18.83 6.19
C SER A 50 6.94 -18.58 7.16
N SER A 51 7.21 -17.89 8.27
CA SER A 51 6.18 -17.39 9.18
C SER A 51 5.45 -16.14 8.66
N MET A 52 5.93 -15.59 7.54
CA MET A 52 5.34 -14.45 6.85
C MET A 52 4.25 -14.91 5.88
N TRP A 53 3.26 -14.04 5.69
CA TRP A 53 2.16 -14.27 4.76
C TRP A 53 2.61 -13.91 3.34
N ASN A 54 2.28 -14.78 2.37
CA ASN A 54 2.58 -14.58 0.96
C ASN A 54 1.55 -13.72 0.24
N GLU A 55 0.56 -13.19 0.95
CA GLU A 55 -0.56 -12.42 0.39
C GLU A 55 -0.74 -11.12 1.16
N PHE A 56 -1.25 -10.11 0.46
CA PHE A 56 -1.74 -8.90 1.10
C PHE A 56 -3.03 -9.20 1.85
N ALA A 57 -3.35 -8.37 2.86
CA ALA A 57 -4.62 -8.48 3.53
C ALA A 57 -5.73 -8.07 2.56
N SER A 58 -6.62 -9.01 2.24
CA SER A 58 -7.77 -8.74 1.38
C SER A 58 -8.95 -8.22 2.21
N PRO A 59 -9.70 -7.22 1.71
CA PRO A 59 -10.94 -6.79 2.34
C PRO A 59 -11.94 -7.95 2.49
N VAL A 60 -12.62 -8.02 3.64
CA VAL A 60 -13.59 -9.10 3.92
C VAL A 60 -14.85 -8.89 3.07
N ASP A 61 -15.18 -9.88 2.25
CA ASP A 61 -16.29 -9.84 1.31
C ASP A 61 -17.70 -9.97 1.97
N PHE A 62 -18.72 -10.06 1.12
CA PHE A 62 -20.13 -10.21 1.53
C PHE A 62 -20.65 -11.64 1.53
N SER A 63 -19.79 -12.64 1.31
CA SER A 63 -20.18 -14.06 1.14
C SER A 63 -21.18 -14.57 2.18
N ASN A 64 -20.94 -14.28 3.46
CA ASN A 64 -21.81 -14.72 4.58
C ASN A 64 -23.11 -13.91 4.76
N LYS A 65 -23.38 -12.88 3.94
CA LYS A 65 -24.53 -11.97 4.09
C LYS A 65 -25.45 -11.94 2.88
N THR A 66 -25.00 -12.41 1.71
CA THR A 66 -25.83 -12.43 0.50
C THR A 66 -26.92 -13.48 0.54
N SER A 67 -26.72 -14.60 1.24
CA SER A 67 -27.80 -15.57 1.52
C SER A 67 -28.94 -14.92 2.32
N VAL A 68 -28.59 -14.22 3.40
CA VAL A 68 -29.57 -13.49 4.24
C VAL A 68 -30.28 -12.39 3.46
N LEU A 69 -29.61 -11.75 2.50
CA LEU A 69 -30.25 -10.79 1.60
C LEU A 69 -31.33 -11.47 0.75
N ALA A 70 -31.01 -12.59 0.11
CA ALA A 70 -31.97 -13.35 -0.69
C ALA A 70 -33.15 -13.88 0.13
N ASP A 71 -32.91 -14.35 1.37
CA ASP A 71 -33.95 -14.83 2.28
C ASP A 71 -34.93 -13.71 2.68
N LEU A 72 -34.40 -12.50 2.90
CA LEU A 72 -35.20 -11.36 3.33
C LEU A 72 -35.93 -10.68 2.17
N PHE A 73 -35.35 -10.72 0.97
CA PHE A 73 -35.83 -10.04 -0.23
C PHE A 73 -35.87 -11.03 -1.41
N PRO A 74 -36.94 -11.86 -1.49
CA PRO A 74 -37.13 -12.76 -2.62
C PRO A 74 -37.08 -12.00 -3.94
N GLY A 75 -36.32 -12.49 -4.92
CA GLY A 75 -36.08 -11.81 -6.20
C GLY A 75 -34.80 -10.95 -6.23
N VAL A 76 -34.12 -10.76 -5.10
CA VAL A 76 -32.78 -10.16 -5.06
C VAL A 76 -31.74 -11.25 -4.84
N THR A 77 -31.25 -11.83 -5.94
CA THR A 77 -30.16 -12.80 -5.93
C THR A 77 -28.88 -12.16 -6.46
N LEU A 78 -27.75 -12.57 -5.88
CA LEU A 78 -26.41 -12.15 -6.31
C LEU A 78 -25.60 -13.41 -6.63
N SER A 79 -25.07 -13.46 -7.86
CA SER A 79 -24.15 -14.51 -8.30
C SER A 79 -22.86 -14.51 -7.49
N SER A 80 -22.02 -15.53 -7.65
CA SER A 80 -20.70 -15.55 -7.00
C SER A 80 -19.81 -14.40 -7.48
N GLU A 81 -19.93 -14.02 -8.76
CA GLU A 81 -19.19 -12.91 -9.36
C GLU A 81 -19.68 -11.56 -8.80
N ASP A 82 -21.00 -11.34 -8.72
CA ASP A 82 -21.59 -10.13 -8.15
C ASP A 82 -21.12 -9.87 -6.71
N ARG A 83 -20.88 -10.93 -5.92
CA ARG A 83 -20.41 -10.84 -4.54
C ARG A 83 -18.99 -10.28 -4.40
N ALA A 84 -18.19 -10.39 -5.46
CA ALA A 84 -16.85 -9.82 -5.53
C ALA A 84 -16.86 -8.36 -6.04
N HIS A 85 -17.99 -7.89 -6.58
CA HIS A 85 -18.11 -6.58 -7.22
C HIS A 85 -19.01 -5.62 -6.42
N PRO A 86 -18.41 -4.65 -5.67
CA PRO A 86 -19.18 -3.68 -4.90
C PRO A 86 -20.29 -2.95 -5.67
N PRO A 87 -20.12 -2.56 -6.95
CA PRO A 87 -21.21 -1.94 -7.72
C PRO A 87 -22.43 -2.85 -7.88
N ALA A 88 -22.22 -4.16 -8.14
CA ALA A 88 -23.30 -5.14 -8.25
C ALA A 88 -24.03 -5.34 -6.92
N ILE A 89 -23.29 -5.35 -5.81
CA ILE A 89 -23.86 -5.38 -4.45
C ILE A 89 -24.71 -4.12 -4.21
N GLY A 90 -24.19 -2.93 -4.58
CA GLY A 90 -24.91 -1.67 -4.48
C GLY A 90 -26.24 -1.68 -5.21
N ALA A 91 -26.23 -2.11 -6.48
CA ALA A 91 -27.45 -2.26 -7.28
C ALA A 91 -28.43 -3.28 -6.67
N GLY A 92 -27.92 -4.38 -6.10
CA GLY A 92 -28.75 -5.35 -5.37
C GLY A 92 -29.42 -4.75 -4.12
N LEU A 93 -28.69 -3.95 -3.35
CA LEU A 93 -29.22 -3.27 -2.16
C LEU A 93 -30.25 -2.21 -2.54
N GLU A 94 -30.07 -1.50 -3.66
CA GLU A 94 -31.04 -0.54 -4.17
C GLU A 94 -32.35 -1.21 -4.61
N ARG A 95 -32.26 -2.35 -5.32
CA ARG A 95 -33.45 -3.18 -5.64
C ARG A 95 -34.17 -3.65 -4.39
N ALA A 96 -33.43 -4.13 -3.39
CA ALA A 96 -34.01 -4.56 -2.10
C ALA A 96 -34.63 -3.38 -1.31
N GLY A 97 -34.03 -2.19 -1.39
CA GLY A 97 -34.57 -0.97 -0.80
C GLY A 97 -35.90 -0.56 -1.42
N ALA A 98 -36.00 -0.61 -2.75
CA ALA A 98 -37.23 -0.30 -3.48
C ALA A 98 -38.40 -1.19 -3.03
N MET A 99 -38.17 -2.48 -2.76
CA MET A 99 -39.21 -3.41 -2.27
C MET A 99 -39.83 -3.01 -0.91
N ILE A 100 -39.13 -2.19 -0.11
CA ILE A 100 -39.63 -1.72 1.19
C ILE A 100 -39.76 -0.19 1.25
N GLY A 101 -39.75 0.49 0.10
CA GLY A 101 -39.84 1.95 0.02
C GLY A 101 -38.69 2.66 0.74
N LYS A 102 -37.53 2.03 0.87
CA LYS A 102 -36.32 2.62 1.48
C LYS A 102 -35.41 3.16 0.39
N THR A 103 -35.01 4.41 0.51
CA THR A 103 -33.93 5.00 -0.29
C THR A 103 -32.56 4.73 0.34
N ARG A 104 -31.50 4.77 -0.47
CA ARG A 104 -30.12 4.54 0.01
C ARG A 104 -29.68 5.59 1.03
N THR A 105 -30.10 6.85 0.87
CA THR A 105 -29.80 7.95 1.78
C THR A 105 -30.70 7.96 3.03
N GLY A 106 -31.88 7.33 2.97
CA GLY A 106 -32.82 7.23 4.07
C GLY A 106 -32.47 6.13 5.07
N ASN A 107 -31.67 6.45 6.09
CA ASN A 107 -31.18 5.50 7.10
C ASN A 107 -31.63 5.80 8.54
N SER A 108 -32.42 6.85 8.76
CA SER A 108 -33.02 7.21 10.03
C SER A 108 -34.20 6.29 10.36
N PHE A 109 -34.16 5.70 11.56
CA PHE A 109 -35.30 4.95 12.09
C PHE A 109 -36.51 5.83 12.42
N LEU A 110 -36.27 7.13 12.63
CA LEU A 110 -37.29 8.09 13.03
C LEU A 110 -37.97 8.70 11.81
N TYR A 111 -37.21 9.04 10.78
CA TYR A 111 -37.69 9.84 9.65
C TYR A 111 -37.89 9.03 8.37
N ASP A 112 -37.04 8.05 8.09
CA ASP A 112 -37.03 7.35 6.80
C ASP A 112 -37.79 6.02 6.83
N ARG A 113 -38.28 5.66 8.01
CA ARG A 113 -38.99 4.41 8.25
C ARG A 113 -40.48 4.60 8.01
N LEU A 114 -41.07 3.78 7.13
CA LEU A 114 -42.51 3.82 6.88
C LEU A 114 -43.31 3.44 8.14
N ASN A 115 -44.38 4.19 8.40
CA ASN A 115 -45.33 3.93 9.46
C ASN A 115 -46.33 2.82 9.05
N LYS A 116 -47.46 2.66 9.74
CA LYS A 116 -48.47 1.65 9.35
C LYS A 116 -49.17 2.04 8.04
N GLU A 117 -49.70 3.27 7.99
CA GLU A 117 -50.45 3.81 6.86
C GLU A 117 -49.63 3.80 5.56
N HIS A 118 -48.37 4.25 5.60
CA HIS A 118 -47.51 4.27 4.41
C HIS A 118 -47.15 2.87 3.91
N ARG A 119 -47.08 1.85 4.79
CA ARG A 119 -46.86 0.46 4.36
C ARG A 119 -48.10 -0.12 3.69
N GLU A 120 -49.29 0.19 4.22
CA GLU A 120 -50.56 -0.20 3.63
C GLU A 120 -50.78 0.48 2.27
N ALA A 121 -50.44 1.77 2.15
CA ALA A 121 -50.50 2.51 0.88
C ALA A 121 -49.58 1.94 -0.21
N LEU A 122 -48.45 1.33 0.17
CA LEU A 122 -47.54 0.64 -0.75
C LEU A 122 -47.89 -0.85 -0.94
N GLY A 123 -49.03 -1.31 -0.44
CA GLY A 123 -49.48 -2.70 -0.58
C GLY A 123 -48.57 -3.72 0.11
N MET A 124 -47.82 -3.31 1.14
CA MET A 124 -46.88 -4.20 1.83
C MET A 124 -47.58 -5.14 2.80
N ASP A 125 -47.79 -6.40 2.38
CA ASP A 125 -48.29 -7.49 3.23
C ASP A 125 -47.18 -8.10 4.11
N ILE A 126 -46.57 -7.28 4.97
CA ILE A 126 -45.54 -7.72 5.92
C ILE A 126 -45.73 -7.08 7.30
N SER A 127 -45.47 -7.87 8.34
CA SER A 127 -45.56 -7.38 9.72
C SER A 127 -44.55 -6.26 10.01
N LYS A 128 -44.87 -5.38 10.98
CA LYS A 128 -43.95 -4.33 11.46
C LYS A 128 -42.58 -4.89 11.85
N LYS A 129 -42.55 -6.08 12.46
CA LYS A 129 -41.31 -6.76 12.87
C LYS A 129 -40.46 -7.18 11.67
N GLN A 130 -41.07 -7.74 10.64
CA GLN A 130 -40.38 -8.13 9.40
C GLN A 130 -39.87 -6.90 8.64
N TYR A 131 -40.68 -5.85 8.53
CA TYR A 131 -40.25 -4.58 7.94
C TYR A 131 -39.03 -3.98 8.66
N ASN A 132 -39.10 -3.87 10.00
CA ASN A 132 -37.97 -3.40 10.81
C ASN A 132 -36.72 -4.28 10.70
N LYS A 133 -36.88 -5.60 10.48
CA LYS A 133 -35.75 -6.51 10.24
C LYS A 133 -35.07 -6.18 8.92
N ARG A 134 -35.86 -6.03 7.84
CA ARG A 134 -35.41 -5.65 6.49
C ARG A 134 -34.70 -4.30 6.48
N PHE A 135 -35.32 -3.27 7.06
CA PHE A 135 -34.72 -1.93 7.15
C PHE A 135 -33.38 -1.94 7.91
N ARG A 136 -33.32 -2.58 9.09
CA ARG A 136 -32.06 -2.72 9.87
C ARG A 136 -30.99 -3.51 9.13
N PHE A 137 -31.39 -4.46 8.30
CA PHE A 137 -30.47 -5.27 7.52
C PHE A 137 -29.86 -4.44 6.38
N LEU A 138 -30.68 -3.74 5.59
CA LEU A 138 -30.21 -2.88 4.51
C LEU A 138 -29.27 -1.78 4.99
N ARG A 139 -29.64 -1.04 6.04
CA ARG A 139 -28.74 -0.03 6.64
C ARG A 139 -27.37 -0.61 7.02
N ARG A 140 -27.34 -1.80 7.60
CA ARG A 140 -26.09 -2.48 7.99
C ARG A 140 -25.29 -2.95 6.78
N MET A 141 -25.97 -3.38 5.72
CA MET A 141 -25.33 -3.80 4.47
C MET A 141 -24.75 -2.60 3.72
N GLU A 142 -25.47 -1.49 3.65
CA GLU A 142 -25.00 -0.22 3.08
C GLU A 142 -23.75 0.29 3.80
N ALA A 143 -23.78 0.39 5.14
CA ALA A 143 -22.60 0.77 5.92
C ALA A 143 -21.43 -0.21 5.75
N LYS A 144 -21.72 -1.52 5.59
CA LYS A 144 -20.67 -2.51 5.28
C LYS A 144 -20.11 -2.30 3.87
N LEU A 145 -20.92 -1.88 2.91
CA LEU A 145 -20.52 -1.67 1.52
C LEU A 145 -19.61 -0.46 1.41
N GLU A 146 -19.97 0.64 2.08
CA GLU A 146 -19.12 1.83 2.21
C GLU A 146 -17.76 1.47 2.83
N ARG A 147 -17.76 0.68 3.91
CA ARG A 147 -16.51 0.21 4.53
C ARG A 147 -15.71 -0.71 3.59
N LEU A 148 -16.36 -1.56 2.80
CA LEU A 148 -15.68 -2.42 1.83
C LEU A 148 -14.99 -1.58 0.76
N LEU A 149 -15.69 -0.61 0.18
CA LEU A 149 -15.15 0.31 -0.83
C LEU A 149 -13.93 1.06 -0.29
N LYS A 150 -14.05 1.64 0.91
CA LYS A 150 -12.92 2.30 1.59
C LYS A 150 -11.74 1.34 1.81
N ASN A 151 -12.00 0.12 2.26
CA ASN A 151 -10.94 -0.86 2.49
C ASN A 151 -10.28 -1.34 1.20
N GLN A 152 -11.01 -1.41 0.08
CA GLN A 152 -10.44 -1.74 -1.23
C GLN A 152 -9.54 -0.62 -1.74
N GLU A 153 -9.97 0.64 -1.60
CA GLU A 153 -9.16 1.80 -1.94
C GLU A 153 -7.88 1.85 -1.10
N LEU A 154 -7.99 1.66 0.21
CA LEU A 154 -6.84 1.56 1.11
C LEU A 154 -5.91 0.41 0.70
N ALA A 155 -6.44 -0.78 0.41
CA ALA A 155 -5.63 -1.93 -0.01
C ALA A 155 -4.84 -1.64 -1.31
N ASP A 156 -5.47 -0.95 -2.28
CA ASP A 156 -4.81 -0.52 -3.52
C ASP A 156 -3.67 0.48 -3.24
N LEU A 157 -3.95 1.54 -2.45
CA LEU A 157 -2.95 2.53 -2.07
C LEU A 157 -1.78 1.90 -1.31
N ILE A 158 -2.06 1.00 -0.38
CA ILE A 158 -1.04 0.31 0.42
C ILE A 158 -0.16 -0.56 -0.48
N THR A 159 -0.76 -1.32 -1.40
CA THR A 159 -0.01 -2.15 -2.37
C THR A 159 0.92 -1.27 -3.21
N LYS A 160 0.39 -0.16 -3.74
CA LYS A 160 1.18 0.84 -4.48
C LYS A 160 2.29 1.47 -3.64
N GLY A 161 2.05 1.67 -2.34
CA GLY A 161 3.08 2.10 -1.39
C GLY A 161 4.21 1.08 -1.16
N PHE A 162 3.96 -0.22 -1.43
CA PHE A 162 4.98 -1.27 -1.31
C PHE A 162 5.68 -1.60 -2.62
N SER A 163 5.01 -1.73 -3.75
CA SER A 163 5.60 -2.17 -5.02
C SER A 163 5.48 -1.17 -6.17
N GLY A 164 4.95 0.02 -5.91
CA GLY A 164 4.67 1.01 -6.94
C GLY A 164 3.51 0.57 -7.83
N LEU A 165 3.58 0.88 -9.13
CA LEU A 165 2.52 0.54 -10.07
C LEU A 165 2.66 -0.89 -10.62
N ALA A 166 3.24 -1.83 -9.85
CA ALA A 166 3.55 -3.18 -10.32
C ALA A 166 2.32 -3.95 -10.84
N THR A 167 1.14 -3.66 -10.29
CA THR A 167 -0.13 -4.32 -10.66
C THR A 167 -0.89 -3.61 -11.78
N ASP A 168 -0.41 -2.45 -12.25
CA ASP A 168 -1.10 -1.66 -13.27
C ASP A 168 -0.86 -2.16 -14.72
N PRO A 169 0.35 -2.61 -15.11
CA PRO A 169 0.57 -3.20 -16.43
C PRO A 169 -0.33 -4.42 -16.65
N SER A 170 -0.88 -4.55 -17.86
CA SER A 170 -1.59 -5.75 -18.24
C SER A 170 -0.64 -6.94 -18.35
N HIS A 171 -1.19 -8.15 -18.26
CA HIS A 171 -0.42 -9.38 -18.48
C HIS A 171 0.36 -9.36 -19.80
N ARG A 172 -0.24 -8.77 -20.85
CA ARG A 172 0.40 -8.61 -22.15
C ARG A 172 1.66 -7.75 -22.05
N VAL A 173 1.55 -6.54 -21.51
CA VAL A 173 2.68 -5.61 -21.36
C VAL A 173 3.79 -6.22 -20.50
N PHE A 174 3.43 -6.92 -19.42
CA PHE A 174 4.40 -7.60 -18.57
C PHE A 174 5.14 -8.73 -19.30
N SER A 175 4.42 -9.49 -20.14
CA SER A 175 4.97 -10.69 -20.78
C SER A 175 5.69 -10.43 -22.10
N GLU A 176 5.67 -9.19 -22.60
CA GLU A 176 6.28 -8.79 -23.88
C GLU A 176 7.81 -9.01 -23.90
N ASP A 177 8.50 -8.75 -22.79
CA ASP A 177 9.96 -8.88 -22.68
C ASP A 177 10.37 -9.70 -21.44
N PRO A 178 10.94 -10.92 -21.59
CA PRO A 178 11.28 -11.79 -20.48
C PRO A 178 12.31 -11.22 -19.49
N ALA A 179 13.28 -10.43 -19.95
CA ALA A 179 14.26 -9.81 -19.05
C ALA A 179 13.61 -8.73 -18.18
N THR A 180 12.76 -7.91 -18.78
CA THR A 180 11.93 -6.92 -18.09
C THR A 180 11.02 -7.59 -17.06
N ALA A 181 10.31 -8.67 -17.44
CA ALA A 181 9.46 -9.43 -16.53
C ALA A 181 10.25 -9.98 -15.33
N ALA A 182 11.47 -10.49 -15.57
CA ALA A 182 12.34 -10.99 -14.52
C ALA A 182 12.76 -9.91 -13.52
N PHE A 183 13.18 -8.74 -14.01
CA PHE A 183 13.50 -7.60 -13.15
C PHE A 183 12.29 -7.14 -12.33
N ILE A 184 11.15 -6.89 -12.98
CA ILE A 184 9.94 -6.37 -12.33
C ILE A 184 9.47 -7.32 -11.23
N ALA A 185 9.38 -8.62 -11.51
CA ALA A 185 8.91 -9.60 -10.54
C ALA A 185 9.85 -9.71 -9.32
N TYR A 186 11.16 -9.78 -9.56
CA TYR A 186 12.14 -9.86 -8.49
C TYR A 186 12.15 -8.59 -7.63
N TYR A 187 12.22 -7.43 -8.27
CA TYR A 187 12.24 -6.13 -7.58
C TYR A 187 10.96 -5.91 -6.79
N THR A 188 9.80 -6.27 -7.35
CA THR A 188 8.50 -6.21 -6.66
C THR A 188 8.50 -7.07 -5.40
N ALA A 189 9.03 -8.31 -5.47
CA ALA A 189 9.14 -9.18 -4.30
C ALA A 189 10.04 -8.59 -3.21
N ARG A 190 11.16 -7.96 -3.59
CA ARG A 190 12.04 -7.22 -2.64
C ARG A 190 11.32 -6.07 -1.98
N CYS A 191 10.57 -5.28 -2.74
CA CYS A 191 9.83 -4.15 -2.19
C CYS A 191 8.67 -4.58 -1.27
N ASN A 192 8.10 -5.76 -1.52
CA ASN A 192 7.00 -6.35 -0.74
C ASN A 192 7.45 -7.04 0.55
N MET A 193 8.75 -7.08 0.85
CA MET A 193 9.25 -7.60 2.12
C MET A 193 8.75 -6.77 3.30
N ARG A 194 8.58 -7.41 4.45
CA ARG A 194 8.22 -6.72 5.68
C ARG A 194 9.44 -5.99 6.24
N SER A 195 9.25 -4.73 6.64
CA SER A 195 10.29 -3.95 7.29
C SER A 195 10.68 -4.59 8.63
N THR A 196 11.98 -4.71 8.85
CA THR A 196 12.57 -5.03 10.16
C THR A 196 12.53 -3.79 11.04
N PHE A 197 12.20 -3.96 12.33
CA PHE A 197 12.47 -2.92 13.32
C PHE A 197 13.96 -2.92 13.59
N THR A 198 14.61 -1.81 13.22
CA THR A 198 16.05 -1.60 13.34
C THR A 198 16.28 -0.23 13.97
N PHE A 199 17.31 -0.10 14.80
CA PHE A 199 17.83 1.20 15.28
C PHE A 199 18.60 1.97 14.20
N GLY A 200 18.51 1.55 12.93
CA GLY A 200 19.22 2.13 11.81
C GLY A 200 18.38 2.14 10.54
N THR A 201 18.98 2.55 9.44
CA THR A 201 18.31 2.73 8.15
C THR A 201 17.66 1.45 7.64
N GLN A 202 16.44 1.57 7.12
CA GLN A 202 15.77 0.45 6.46
C GLN A 202 16.57 -0.04 5.25
N VAL A 203 16.63 -1.36 5.07
CA VAL A 203 17.29 -1.98 3.92
C VAL A 203 16.54 -1.62 2.64
N ARG A 204 17.26 -1.13 1.64
CA ARG A 204 16.70 -0.77 0.34
C ARG A 204 16.32 -2.02 -0.47
N PRO A 205 15.25 -1.99 -1.28
CA PRO A 205 14.87 -3.12 -2.12
C PRO A 205 15.87 -3.45 -3.23
N TYR A 206 16.54 -2.43 -3.78
CA TYR A 206 17.45 -2.56 -4.92
C TYR A 206 18.80 -3.15 -4.48
N ASP A 207 18.98 -4.45 -4.71
CA ASP A 207 20.15 -5.22 -4.29
C ASP A 207 20.99 -5.73 -5.47
N THR A 208 22.03 -6.51 -5.17
CA THR A 208 22.94 -7.08 -6.17
C THR A 208 22.26 -8.02 -7.19
N ILE A 209 21.14 -8.67 -6.84
CA ILE A 209 20.39 -9.49 -7.81
C ILE A 209 19.56 -8.58 -8.71
N ALA A 210 18.88 -7.59 -8.14
CA ALA A 210 18.14 -6.59 -8.90
C ALA A 210 19.05 -5.85 -9.90
N GLU A 211 20.26 -5.45 -9.50
CA GLU A 211 21.24 -4.82 -10.40
C GLU A 211 21.62 -5.76 -11.55
N SER A 212 21.93 -7.03 -11.27
CA SER A 212 22.30 -7.98 -12.34
C SER A 212 21.16 -8.22 -13.36
N LEU A 213 19.91 -8.22 -12.90
CA LEU A 213 18.74 -8.30 -13.78
C LEU A 213 18.55 -6.99 -14.59
N MET A 214 18.76 -5.84 -13.95
CA MET A 214 18.71 -4.54 -14.62
C MET A 214 19.82 -4.38 -15.67
N GLU A 215 21.05 -4.85 -15.40
CA GLU A 215 22.13 -4.90 -16.38
C GLU A 215 21.76 -5.74 -17.61
N THR A 216 21.05 -6.86 -17.40
CA THR A 216 20.53 -7.68 -18.51
C THR A 216 19.57 -6.87 -19.37
N CYS A 217 18.67 -6.09 -18.75
CA CYS A 217 17.76 -5.19 -19.47
C CYS A 217 18.53 -4.08 -20.23
N ARG A 218 19.50 -3.43 -19.58
CA ARG A 218 20.31 -2.37 -20.23
C ARG A 218 21.06 -2.86 -21.48
N ASN A 219 21.42 -4.14 -21.52
CA ASN A 219 22.13 -4.75 -22.65
C ASN A 219 21.20 -5.26 -23.77
N GLN A 220 19.89 -5.10 -23.64
CA GLN A 220 18.89 -5.57 -24.60
C GLN A 220 18.12 -4.39 -25.22
N THR A 221 18.02 -4.39 -26.55
CA THR A 221 17.26 -3.38 -27.31
C THR A 221 15.75 -3.56 -27.19
N THR A 222 15.28 -4.75 -26.79
CA THR A 222 13.85 -5.08 -26.63
C THR A 222 13.28 -4.68 -25.26
N THR A 223 14.10 -4.12 -24.38
CA THR A 223 13.71 -3.79 -23.02
C THR A 223 12.49 -2.87 -22.97
N ASN A 224 11.48 -3.28 -22.23
CA ASN A 224 10.28 -2.47 -22.03
C ASN A 224 10.51 -1.50 -20.85
N TRP A 225 11.21 -0.41 -21.12
CA TRP A 225 11.52 0.64 -20.13
C TRP A 225 10.27 1.24 -19.49
N PHE A 226 9.17 1.32 -20.22
CA PHE A 226 7.91 1.80 -19.69
C PHE A 226 7.36 0.88 -18.60
N ALA A 227 7.42 -0.44 -18.80
CA ALA A 227 7.02 -1.41 -17.77
C ALA A 227 7.94 -1.34 -16.53
N ILE A 228 9.26 -1.17 -16.72
CA ILE A 228 10.21 -0.98 -15.61
C ILE A 228 9.88 0.30 -14.81
N ALA A 229 9.57 1.40 -15.49
CA ALA A 229 9.25 2.67 -14.85
C ALA A 229 7.99 2.66 -13.97
N HIS A 230 7.10 1.66 -14.14
CA HIS A 230 5.96 1.47 -13.23
C HIS A 230 6.40 1.12 -11.81
N VAL A 231 7.52 0.40 -11.66
CA VAL A 231 8.01 -0.07 -10.35
C VAL A 231 9.27 0.66 -9.89
N TYR A 232 10.11 1.10 -10.84
CA TYR A 232 11.41 1.70 -10.56
C TYR A 232 11.67 2.91 -11.49
N PRO A 233 11.00 4.06 -11.25
CA PRO A 233 11.18 5.28 -12.02
C PRO A 233 12.45 6.04 -11.61
N ASP A 234 13.60 5.37 -11.72
CA ASP A 234 14.91 6.00 -11.56
C ASP A 234 15.26 6.85 -12.79
N LEU A 235 16.07 7.90 -12.64
CA LEU A 235 16.42 8.80 -13.75
C LEU A 235 17.00 8.07 -14.96
N ALA A 236 17.83 7.03 -14.74
CA ALA A 236 18.38 6.24 -15.84
C ALA A 236 17.32 5.42 -16.58
N VAL A 237 16.27 4.99 -15.88
CA VAL A 237 15.11 4.32 -16.49
C VAL A 237 14.27 5.36 -17.24
N LEU A 238 13.95 6.48 -16.60
CA LEU A 238 13.12 7.55 -17.15
C LEU A 238 13.72 8.18 -18.41
N ALA A 239 15.03 8.24 -18.53
CA ALA A 239 15.74 8.71 -19.73
C ALA A 239 15.43 7.89 -21.01
N ASN A 240 14.87 6.68 -20.88
CA ASN A 240 14.47 5.83 -22.01
C ASN A 240 12.99 5.99 -22.41
N LEU A 241 12.22 6.83 -21.71
CA LEU A 241 10.80 6.99 -21.96
C LEU A 241 10.56 8.14 -22.94
N THR A 242 9.51 8.00 -23.74
CA THR A 242 8.96 9.12 -24.51
C THR A 242 8.27 10.11 -23.57
N ALA A 243 8.19 11.38 -23.98
CA ALA A 243 7.46 12.41 -23.21
C ALA A 243 6.00 12.00 -22.91
N HIS A 244 5.35 11.29 -23.85
CA HIS A 244 4.00 10.78 -23.65
C HIS A 244 3.93 9.74 -22.52
N GLN A 245 4.86 8.77 -22.49
CA GLN A 245 4.94 7.77 -21.42
C GLN A 245 5.22 8.40 -20.06
N THR A 246 6.14 9.37 -20.01
CA THR A 246 6.46 10.13 -18.80
C THR A 246 5.24 10.91 -18.30
N GLY A 247 4.49 11.56 -19.19
CA GLY A 247 3.24 12.24 -18.87
C GLY A 247 2.15 11.32 -18.32
N ILE A 248 2.01 10.10 -18.85
CA ILE A 248 1.09 9.08 -18.29
C ILE A 248 1.48 8.73 -16.86
N LEU A 249 2.76 8.46 -16.60
CA LEU A 249 3.23 8.12 -15.25
C LEU A 249 3.06 9.30 -14.28
N LEU A 250 3.35 10.52 -14.74
CA LEU A 250 3.19 11.73 -13.94
C LEU A 250 1.74 11.89 -13.45
N GLY A 251 0.78 11.78 -14.37
CA GLY A 251 -0.64 11.85 -14.04
C GLY A 251 -1.09 10.73 -13.09
N ARG A 252 -0.59 9.50 -13.28
CA ARG A 252 -0.90 8.38 -12.37
C ARG A 252 -0.39 8.60 -10.95
N TRP A 253 0.87 9.02 -10.80
CA TRP A 253 1.43 9.30 -9.49
C TRP A 253 0.76 10.49 -8.81
N TYR A 254 0.37 11.52 -9.57
CA TYR A 254 -0.42 12.64 -9.07
C TYR A 254 -1.81 12.19 -8.57
N GLY A 255 -2.53 11.36 -9.33
CA GLY A 255 -3.82 10.80 -8.89
C GLY A 255 -3.71 9.90 -7.64
N ILE A 256 -2.60 9.20 -7.47
CA ILE A 256 -2.33 8.44 -6.23
C ILE A 256 -2.10 9.39 -5.05
N LEU A 257 -1.39 10.50 -5.26
CA LEU A 257 -1.18 11.50 -4.22
C LEU A 257 -2.50 12.15 -3.78
N GLU A 258 -3.36 12.52 -4.72
CA GLU A 258 -4.70 13.06 -4.43
C GLU A 258 -5.52 12.09 -3.57
N ARG A 259 -5.59 10.82 -3.96
CA ARG A 259 -6.28 9.78 -3.17
C ARG A 259 -5.64 9.57 -1.80
N CYS A 260 -4.30 9.59 -1.70
CA CYS A 260 -3.61 9.52 -0.41
C CYS A 260 -3.95 10.72 0.48
N ALA A 261 -4.01 11.94 -0.06
CA ALA A 261 -4.33 13.14 0.70
C ALA A 261 -5.68 13.02 1.41
N VAL A 262 -6.71 12.56 0.70
CA VAL A 262 -8.06 12.34 1.26
C VAL A 262 -8.01 11.35 2.42
N GLN A 263 -7.38 10.19 2.23
CA GLN A 263 -7.32 9.16 3.27
C GLN A 263 -6.46 9.60 4.47
N LEU A 264 -5.35 10.30 4.24
CA LEU A 264 -4.49 10.83 5.29
C LEU A 264 -5.22 11.86 6.15
N LYS A 265 -5.94 12.80 5.54
CA LYS A 265 -6.76 13.81 6.26
C LYS A 265 -7.76 13.10 7.17
N GLN A 266 -8.49 12.11 6.64
CA GLN A 266 -9.48 11.36 7.43
C GLN A 266 -8.86 10.61 8.61
N VAL A 267 -7.70 9.96 8.43
CA VAL A 267 -7.03 9.23 9.52
C VAL A 267 -6.47 10.20 10.55
N TRP A 268 -5.89 11.33 10.12
CA TRP A 268 -5.39 12.38 11.00
C TRP A 268 -6.49 12.96 11.87
N GLU A 269 -7.61 13.39 11.27
CA GLU A 269 -8.76 13.98 11.97
C GLU A 269 -9.46 13.00 12.93
N ALA A 270 -9.40 11.70 12.64
CA ALA A 270 -9.95 10.66 13.49
C ALA A 270 -9.01 10.21 14.63
N SER A 271 -7.80 10.78 14.71
CA SER A 271 -6.73 10.35 15.63
C SER A 271 -6.28 11.47 16.57
N THR A 272 -5.46 11.10 17.56
CA THR A 272 -4.90 12.04 18.55
C THR A 272 -3.39 12.27 18.35
N PHE A 273 -2.96 12.27 17.09
CA PHE A 273 -1.53 12.37 16.77
C PHE A 273 -0.94 13.70 17.19
N HIS A 274 0.25 13.63 17.77
CA HIS A 274 1.04 14.80 18.14
C HIS A 274 2.03 15.09 17.04
N ARG A 275 1.83 16.21 16.34
CA ARG A 275 2.58 16.56 15.13
C ARG A 275 4.07 16.78 15.38
N ASP A 276 4.40 17.33 16.54
CA ASP A 276 5.72 17.68 17.03
C ASP A 276 6.57 16.47 17.46
N THR A 277 5.93 15.37 17.83
CA THR A 277 6.62 14.18 18.34
C THR A 277 6.48 12.97 17.43
N MET A 278 5.34 12.84 16.73
CA MET A 278 4.98 11.68 15.92
C MET A 278 5.12 10.35 16.69
N VAL A 279 4.83 10.33 17.99
CA VAL A 279 4.88 9.12 18.82
C VAL A 279 3.48 8.52 18.96
N VAL A 280 3.37 7.20 18.74
CA VAL A 280 2.12 6.44 18.87
C VAL A 280 1.57 6.51 20.30
N LYS A 281 0.27 6.78 20.44
CA LYS A 281 -0.47 6.68 21.69
C LYS A 281 -1.50 5.54 21.67
N ARG A 282 -2.00 5.18 22.85
CA ARG A 282 -3.06 4.19 22.95
C ARG A 282 -4.32 4.70 22.27
N GLY A 283 -4.85 3.93 21.32
CA GLY A 283 -6.06 4.27 20.56
C GLY A 283 -5.77 4.77 19.14
N ASP A 284 -4.51 5.13 18.86
CA ASP A 284 -4.08 5.56 17.53
C ASP A 284 -4.11 4.41 16.51
N ASP A 285 -4.65 4.68 15.31
CA ASP A 285 -4.51 3.78 14.17
C ASP A 285 -3.18 4.02 13.44
N SER A 286 -2.09 3.72 14.14
CA SER A 286 -0.73 3.89 13.61
C SER A 286 -0.42 2.96 12.43
N THR A 287 -1.17 1.85 12.29
CA THR A 287 -1.00 0.91 11.18
C THR A 287 -1.49 1.54 9.89
N THR A 288 -2.73 2.02 9.86
CA THR A 288 -3.28 2.66 8.66
C THR A 288 -2.48 3.92 8.32
N TRP A 289 -2.16 4.75 9.33
CA TRP A 289 -1.35 5.96 9.13
C TRP A 289 0.02 5.65 8.51
N ASN A 290 0.81 4.74 9.08
CA ASN A 290 2.17 4.46 8.61
C ASN A 290 2.20 3.86 7.21
N LEU A 291 1.18 3.06 6.85
CA LEU A 291 1.05 2.49 5.52
C LEU A 291 0.68 3.58 4.49
N LEU A 292 -0.27 4.46 4.80
CA LEU A 292 -0.63 5.60 3.95
C LEU A 292 0.53 6.60 3.81
N ALA A 293 1.25 6.91 4.89
CA ALA A 293 2.45 7.74 4.86
C ALA A 293 3.52 7.13 3.93
N GLY A 294 3.66 5.79 3.94
CA GLY A 294 4.51 5.06 3.00
C GLY A 294 4.07 5.21 1.54
N ALA A 295 2.78 5.05 1.26
CA ALA A 295 2.20 5.23 -0.06
C ALA A 295 2.39 6.66 -0.58
N TRP A 296 2.06 7.64 0.25
CA TRP A 296 2.27 9.05 -0.03
C TRP A 296 3.74 9.36 -0.37
N ASN A 297 4.68 9.02 0.52
CA ASN A 297 6.09 9.37 0.33
C ASN A 297 6.67 8.72 -0.93
N ARG A 298 6.22 7.51 -1.28
CA ARG A 298 6.61 6.85 -2.52
C ARG A 298 6.04 7.56 -3.74
N ALA A 299 4.73 7.81 -3.76
CA ALA A 299 4.08 8.49 -4.87
C ALA A 299 4.70 9.87 -5.10
N ARG A 300 4.95 10.60 -4.01
CA ARG A 300 5.58 11.91 -4.00
C ARG A 300 6.99 11.85 -4.56
N ARG A 301 7.80 10.86 -4.14
CA ARG A 301 9.17 10.68 -4.65
C ARG A 301 9.16 10.46 -6.15
N ASN A 302 8.28 9.58 -6.62
CA ASN A 302 8.20 9.23 -8.04
C ASN A 302 7.65 10.38 -8.88
N TRP A 303 6.69 11.15 -8.35
CA TRP A 303 6.22 12.38 -8.99
C TRP A 303 7.34 13.42 -9.12
N ILE A 304 8.16 13.64 -8.09
CA ILE A 304 9.33 14.52 -8.19
C ILE A 304 10.34 14.00 -9.22
N ALA A 305 10.67 12.70 -9.18
CA ALA A 305 11.62 12.11 -10.13
C ALA A 305 11.17 12.23 -11.60
N LEU A 306 9.86 12.19 -11.85
CA LEU A 306 9.30 12.40 -13.18
C LEU A 306 9.39 13.86 -13.63
N ASN A 307 9.14 14.82 -12.74
CA ASN A 307 9.34 16.24 -13.06
C ASN A 307 10.82 16.55 -13.34
N ASP A 308 11.74 15.97 -12.55
CA ASP A 308 13.19 16.06 -12.75
C ASP A 308 13.61 15.47 -14.11
N ALA A 309 13.10 14.28 -14.46
CA ALA A 309 13.36 13.69 -15.78
C ALA A 309 12.76 14.50 -16.95
N MET A 310 11.76 15.34 -16.69
CA MET A 310 11.12 16.20 -17.69
C MET A 310 11.76 17.59 -17.80
N GLY A 311 12.65 17.97 -16.88
CA GLY A 311 13.16 19.35 -16.79
C GLY A 311 12.08 20.35 -16.35
N THR A 312 11.09 19.90 -15.57
CA THR A 312 9.96 20.70 -15.08
C THR A 312 9.99 20.81 -13.56
N GLU A 313 11.18 20.92 -12.98
CA GLU A 313 11.34 21.00 -11.53
C GLU A 313 10.81 22.32 -10.97
N ASP A 314 10.74 23.36 -11.80
CA ASP A 314 10.14 24.66 -11.50
C ASP A 314 8.68 24.56 -11.00
N ILE A 315 7.98 23.47 -11.32
CA ILE A 315 6.67 23.18 -10.72
C ILE A 315 6.70 23.19 -9.19
N LEU A 316 7.83 22.79 -8.57
CA LEU A 316 7.98 22.78 -7.12
C LEU A 316 8.07 24.19 -6.53
N ASP A 317 8.38 25.20 -7.33
CA ASP A 317 8.35 26.59 -6.89
C ASP A 317 6.92 27.08 -6.66
N THR A 318 5.94 26.43 -7.29
CA THR A 318 4.50 26.67 -7.08
C THR A 318 3.87 25.63 -6.14
N LEU A 319 4.20 24.35 -6.34
CA LEU A 319 3.59 23.22 -5.65
C LEU A 319 4.66 22.24 -5.14
N CYS A 320 5.17 22.48 -3.94
CA CYS A 320 6.08 21.58 -3.26
C CYS A 320 5.32 20.75 -2.22
N LEU A 321 4.90 19.55 -2.62
CA LEU A 321 4.22 18.62 -1.74
C LEU A 321 5.18 18.10 -0.64
N GLY A 322 4.85 18.38 0.62
CA GLY A 322 5.63 17.91 1.77
C GLY A 322 5.61 16.38 1.92
N LYS A 323 6.57 15.82 2.67
CA LYS A 323 6.52 14.42 3.10
C LYS A 323 5.43 14.20 4.15
N VAL A 324 5.07 12.95 4.40
CA VAL A 324 4.23 12.55 5.54
C VAL A 324 5.05 11.65 6.45
N LEU A 325 5.19 12.01 7.71
CA LEU A 325 5.95 11.20 8.65
C LEU A 325 5.18 9.99 9.16
N ARG A 326 5.91 8.91 9.38
CA ARG A 326 5.41 7.74 10.10
C ARG A 326 5.45 8.01 11.59
N LEU A 327 4.49 7.46 12.31
CA LEU A 327 4.51 7.40 13.76
C LEU A 327 5.56 6.40 14.24
N MET A 328 6.31 6.81 15.26
CA MET A 328 7.27 6.00 15.98
C MET A 328 6.57 5.28 17.13
N ALA A 329 6.88 4.00 17.32
CA ALA A 329 6.36 3.25 18.48
C ALA A 329 6.92 3.85 19.78
N ALA A 330 6.06 3.97 20.81
CA ALA A 330 6.42 4.68 22.04
C ALA A 330 7.58 4.04 22.82
N ASP A 331 7.71 2.71 22.76
CA ASP A 331 8.82 1.95 23.32
C ASP A 331 10.14 2.22 22.59
N VAL A 332 10.10 2.37 21.27
CA VAL A 332 11.27 2.76 20.46
C VAL A 332 11.68 4.20 20.75
N ALA A 333 10.72 5.12 20.84
CA ALA A 333 10.98 6.53 21.19
C ALA A 333 11.61 6.66 22.59
N TRP A 334 11.11 5.92 23.57
CA TRP A 334 11.70 5.86 24.91
C TRP A 334 13.12 5.26 24.89
N GLY A 335 13.36 4.25 24.04
CA GLY A 335 14.69 3.70 23.79
C GLY A 335 15.67 4.77 23.30
N HIS A 336 15.32 5.53 22.26
CA HIS A 336 16.16 6.63 21.75
C HIS A 336 16.50 7.65 22.84
N GLN A 337 15.52 8.04 23.67
CA GLN A 337 15.76 8.96 24.78
C GLN A 337 16.80 8.42 25.79
N ILE A 338 16.79 7.12 26.08
CA ILE A 338 17.76 6.50 26.99
C ILE A 338 19.16 6.46 26.39
N TYR A 339 19.26 6.18 25.09
CA TYR A 339 20.53 6.09 24.40
C TYR A 339 21.10 7.44 23.98
N GLY A 340 20.41 8.55 24.29
CA GLY A 340 20.83 9.91 23.97
C GLY A 340 20.56 10.32 22.53
N ASP A 341 19.77 9.55 21.79
CA ASP A 341 19.37 9.86 20.43
C ASP A 341 18.15 10.79 20.41
N ALA A 342 18.11 11.68 19.41
CA ALA A 342 16.94 12.52 19.13
C ALA A 342 15.87 11.76 18.32
N LEU A 343 14.70 12.38 18.17
CA LEU A 343 13.73 11.96 17.17
C LEU A 343 14.29 12.13 15.75
N GLU A 344 13.65 11.51 14.76
CA GLU A 344 14.05 11.62 13.35
C GLU A 344 14.13 13.09 12.92
N ASP A 345 15.22 13.47 12.22
CA ASP A 345 15.51 14.87 11.83
C ASP A 345 14.38 15.54 11.04
N ASP A 346 13.59 14.76 10.29
CA ASP A 346 12.47 15.28 9.50
C ASP A 346 11.26 15.70 10.37
N THR A 347 11.21 15.29 11.65
CA THR A 347 10.09 15.57 12.59
C THR A 347 9.80 17.06 12.76
N PRO A 348 10.77 17.91 13.12
CA PRO A 348 10.53 19.34 13.23
C PRO A 348 10.18 20.01 11.89
N VAL A 349 10.71 19.52 10.76
CA VAL A 349 10.35 20.02 9.42
C VAL A 349 8.88 19.74 9.10
N TRP A 350 8.44 18.50 9.34
CA TRP A 350 7.04 18.10 9.21
C TRP A 350 6.11 18.88 10.12
N ALA A 351 6.54 19.18 11.34
CA ALA A 351 5.74 19.91 12.31
C ALA A 351 5.46 21.35 11.88
N GLU A 352 6.40 21.97 11.15
CA GLU A 352 6.32 23.38 10.75
C GLU A 352 5.66 23.61 9.38
N LEU A 353 5.88 22.74 8.39
CA LEU A 353 5.29 22.91 7.05
C LEU A 353 3.76 22.78 7.06
N PRO A 354 3.02 23.21 6.03
CA PRO A 354 1.60 22.88 5.90
C PRO A 354 1.37 21.37 5.73
N PHE A 355 0.20 20.85 6.12
CA PHE A 355 -0.08 19.45 5.84
C PHE A 355 -0.23 19.23 4.33
N PRO A 356 0.27 18.11 3.79
CA PRO A 356 0.25 17.93 2.34
C PRO A 356 -1.15 17.83 1.74
N TRP A 357 -2.16 17.38 2.51
CA TRP A 357 -3.56 17.41 2.06
C TRP A 357 -4.18 18.81 2.04
N GLN A 358 -3.70 19.74 2.88
CA GLN A 358 -4.11 21.14 2.81
C GLN A 358 -3.54 21.78 1.55
N VAL A 359 -2.27 21.49 1.23
CA VAL A 359 -1.63 21.96 0.00
C VAL A 359 -2.35 21.42 -1.23
N PHE A 360 -2.66 20.12 -1.27
CA PHE A 360 -3.44 19.53 -2.37
C PHE A 360 -4.81 20.15 -2.55
N ALA A 361 -5.50 20.47 -1.45
CA ALA A 361 -6.83 21.05 -1.48
C ALA A 361 -6.82 22.57 -1.80
N GLY A 362 -5.63 23.18 -1.96
CA GLY A 362 -5.49 24.64 -2.11
C GLY A 362 -5.83 25.42 -0.83
N GLU A 363 -5.91 24.74 0.32
CA GLU A 363 -6.17 25.34 1.64
C GLU A 363 -4.91 26.01 2.22
N ALA A 364 -3.71 25.65 1.72
CA ALA A 364 -2.43 26.22 2.13
C ALA A 364 -1.42 26.23 0.98
N GLU A 365 -0.51 27.20 0.98
CA GLU A 365 0.59 27.27 0.02
C GLU A 365 1.84 26.57 0.58
N CYS A 366 2.53 25.81 -0.26
CA CYS A 366 3.83 25.22 0.09
C CYS A 366 4.73 25.21 -1.15
N THR A 367 5.79 26.01 -1.12
CA THR A 367 6.74 26.18 -2.23
C THR A 367 8.09 25.56 -1.90
N ARG A 368 8.92 25.32 -2.92
CA ARG A 368 10.31 24.85 -2.74
C ARG A 368 11.08 25.73 -1.73
N ILE A 369 10.99 27.05 -1.89
CA ILE A 369 11.67 28.03 -1.01
C ILE A 369 11.20 27.87 0.44
N MET A 370 9.91 27.66 0.68
CA MET A 370 9.38 27.43 2.02
C MET A 370 10.00 26.16 2.63
N VAL A 371 10.00 25.05 1.88
CA VAL A 371 10.57 23.78 2.33
C VAL A 371 12.06 23.91 2.64
N GLU A 372 12.84 24.54 1.76
CA GLU A 372 14.26 24.79 1.99
C GLU A 372 14.51 25.61 3.25
N LYS A 373 13.74 26.69 3.46
CA LYS A 373 13.88 27.57 4.62
C LYS A 373 13.60 26.82 5.93
N VAL A 374 12.59 25.95 5.95
CA VAL A 374 12.27 25.13 7.12
C VAL A 374 13.35 24.06 7.34
N CYS A 375 13.73 23.33 6.30
CA CYS A 375 14.79 22.33 6.37
C CYS A 375 16.10 22.92 6.93
N ARG A 376 16.57 24.05 6.38
CA ARG A 376 17.80 24.71 6.85
C ARG A 376 17.71 25.14 8.32
N ARG A 377 16.55 25.60 8.80
CA ARG A 377 16.36 26.00 10.20
C ARG A 377 16.56 24.83 11.17
N HIS A 378 16.19 23.62 10.75
CA HIS A 378 16.30 22.40 11.54
C HIS A 378 17.54 21.57 11.20
N GLY A 379 18.50 22.12 10.44
CA GLY A 379 19.73 21.42 10.07
C GLY A 379 19.54 20.25 9.11
N VAL A 380 18.41 20.20 8.40
CA VAL A 380 18.05 19.15 7.45
C VAL A 380 18.46 19.57 6.04
N ASP A 381 19.18 18.71 5.32
CA ASP A 381 19.44 18.91 3.89
C ASP A 381 18.20 18.48 3.07
N PRO A 382 17.52 19.42 2.38
CA PRO A 382 16.28 19.13 1.68
C PRO A 382 16.47 18.24 0.43
N ILE A 383 17.67 18.20 -0.16
CA ILE A 383 17.97 17.35 -1.32
C ILE A 383 18.33 15.95 -0.84
N VAL A 384 19.25 15.81 0.12
CA VAL A 384 19.69 14.51 0.64
C VAL A 384 18.54 13.74 1.27
N LYS A 385 17.68 14.42 2.03
CA LYS A 385 16.49 13.80 2.61
C LYS A 385 15.36 13.65 1.57
N GLY A 386 15.48 14.23 0.38
CA GLY A 386 14.51 14.07 -0.71
C GLY A 386 13.21 14.84 -0.49
N TRP A 387 13.27 16.03 0.12
CA TRP A 387 12.17 16.97 0.29
C TRP A 387 11.83 17.77 -0.97
N ILE A 388 12.83 18.10 -1.79
CA ILE A 388 12.66 18.96 -2.99
C ILE A 388 13.25 18.37 -4.27
N ALA A 389 13.88 17.19 -4.18
CA ALA A 389 14.59 16.53 -5.27
C ALA A 389 14.48 15.01 -5.10
N PRO A 390 14.64 14.22 -6.18
CA PRO A 390 14.83 12.79 -6.02
C PRO A 390 16.14 12.54 -5.23
N PRO A 391 16.18 11.55 -4.32
CA PRO A 391 17.41 11.24 -3.60
C PRO A 391 18.50 10.79 -4.59
N ALA A 392 19.75 11.09 -4.25
CA ALA A 392 20.90 10.69 -5.07
C ALA A 392 20.91 9.18 -5.33
N LYS A 393 21.39 8.80 -6.52
CA LYS A 393 21.52 7.39 -6.88
C LYS A 393 22.41 6.68 -5.87
N HIS A 394 21.90 5.56 -5.37
CA HIS A 394 22.63 4.74 -4.43
C HIS A 394 23.12 3.45 -5.10
N PRO A 395 24.32 2.95 -4.72
CA PRO A 395 24.77 1.65 -5.18
C PRO A 395 23.83 0.53 -4.68
N PRO A 396 23.77 -0.59 -5.43
CA PRO A 396 23.00 -1.76 -5.00
C PRO A 396 23.49 -2.24 -3.63
N VAL A 397 22.56 -2.59 -2.76
CA VAL A 397 22.90 -3.19 -1.46
C VAL A 397 23.24 -4.67 -1.64
N PRO A 398 24.09 -5.27 -0.79
CA PRO A 398 24.32 -6.71 -0.83
C PRO A 398 23.01 -7.49 -0.64
N PHE A 399 22.81 -8.54 -1.45
CA PHE A 399 21.70 -9.45 -1.24
C PHE A 399 21.79 -10.13 0.14
N THR A 400 20.69 -10.08 0.88
CA THR A 400 20.49 -10.79 2.14
C THR A 400 19.23 -11.61 2.07
N PHE A 401 19.27 -12.79 2.71
CA PHE A 401 18.09 -13.65 2.80
C PHE A 401 16.97 -12.95 3.55
N THR A 402 15.75 -13.28 3.16
CA THR A 402 14.53 -12.83 3.81
C THR A 402 14.57 -13.23 5.28
N PRO A 403 14.58 -12.27 6.23
CA PRO A 403 14.58 -12.59 7.64
C PRO A 403 13.21 -13.10 8.06
N GLU A 404 13.18 -13.97 9.05
CA GLU A 404 11.94 -14.32 9.73
C GLU A 404 11.63 -13.26 10.78
N LEU A 405 10.36 -12.85 10.90
CA LEU A 405 9.98 -11.74 11.75
C LEU A 405 8.95 -12.14 12.81
N VAL A 406 9.20 -11.73 14.05
CA VAL A 406 8.24 -11.79 15.15
C VAL A 406 7.94 -10.36 15.59
N HIS A 407 6.77 -9.85 15.20
CA HIS A 407 6.38 -8.46 15.45
C HIS A 407 7.45 -7.45 15.03
N GLY A 408 8.07 -7.64 13.85
CA GLY A 408 9.08 -6.76 13.29
C GLY A 408 10.52 -7.04 13.74
N VAL A 409 10.71 -7.86 14.78
CA VAL A 409 12.04 -8.29 15.25
C VAL A 409 12.53 -9.45 14.39
N ALA A 410 13.75 -9.34 13.86
CA ALA A 410 14.38 -10.39 13.07
C ALA A 410 14.76 -11.60 13.95
N VAL A 411 14.43 -12.79 13.48
CA VAL A 411 14.72 -14.08 14.12
C VAL A 411 15.44 -14.97 13.11
N GLY A 412 16.57 -15.56 13.51
CA GLY A 412 17.43 -16.31 12.60
C GLY A 412 16.88 -17.64 12.09
N HIS A 413 15.74 -18.12 12.61
CA HIS A 413 15.20 -19.44 12.25
C HIS A 413 13.65 -19.45 12.17
N PRO A 414 13.04 -19.95 11.07
CA PRO A 414 11.58 -19.97 10.89
C PRO A 414 10.80 -20.72 11.97
N ALA A 415 11.29 -21.90 12.40
CA ALA A 415 10.64 -22.66 13.47
C ALA A 415 10.61 -21.88 14.80
N LEU A 416 11.72 -21.20 15.13
CA LEU A 416 11.80 -20.38 16.34
C LEU A 416 10.86 -19.17 16.24
N ALA A 417 10.84 -18.49 15.10
CA ALA A 417 9.93 -17.36 14.85
C ALA A 417 8.46 -17.77 15.06
N LYS A 418 8.07 -18.94 14.55
CA LYS A 418 6.72 -19.50 14.74
C LYS A 418 6.40 -19.71 16.23
N ILE A 419 7.32 -20.31 17.00
CA ILE A 419 7.14 -20.56 18.44
C ILE A 419 7.02 -19.23 19.20
N LEU A 420 7.96 -18.29 18.99
CA LEU A 420 7.97 -16.99 19.66
C LEU A 420 6.66 -16.21 19.39
N LYS A 421 6.15 -16.26 18.16
CA LYS A 421 4.88 -15.64 17.78
C LYS A 421 3.68 -16.30 18.49
N GLN A 422 3.66 -17.62 18.63
CA GLN A 422 2.60 -18.33 19.37
C GLN A 422 2.60 -17.99 20.86
N LEU A 423 3.79 -17.80 21.45
CA LEU A 423 3.96 -17.35 22.83
C LEU A 423 3.59 -15.88 23.04
N GLY A 424 3.42 -15.09 21.97
CA GLY A 424 3.14 -13.67 22.03
C GLY A 424 4.37 -12.80 22.34
N MET A 425 5.59 -13.34 22.14
CA MET A 425 6.82 -12.59 22.30
C MET A 425 6.83 -11.34 21.40
N PHE A 426 7.33 -10.22 21.92
CA PHE A 426 7.39 -8.91 21.24
C PHE A 426 6.03 -8.31 20.84
N SER A 427 4.91 -8.90 21.25
CA SER A 427 3.57 -8.40 20.89
C SER A 427 3.04 -7.30 21.81
N GLY A 428 3.78 -6.95 22.87
CA GLY A 428 3.30 -6.11 23.98
C GLY A 428 2.23 -6.77 24.86
N LYS A 429 1.82 -8.01 24.57
CA LYS A 429 0.83 -8.77 25.36
C LYS A 429 1.54 -9.68 26.36
N LYS A 430 0.84 -10.05 27.43
CA LYS A 430 1.31 -11.07 28.38
C LYS A 430 1.63 -12.37 27.64
N LEU A 431 2.79 -12.95 27.95
CA LEU A 431 3.24 -14.20 27.35
C LEU A 431 2.27 -15.32 27.66
N LYS A 432 1.99 -16.12 26.64
CA LYS A 432 1.10 -17.29 26.75
C LYS A 432 1.94 -18.53 26.98
N PHE A 433 2.22 -18.83 28.24
CA PHE A 433 2.74 -20.14 28.60
C PHE A 433 1.57 -21.11 28.68
N LYS A 434 1.51 -22.10 27.79
CA LYS A 434 0.67 -23.28 28.04
C LYS A 434 1.34 -24.07 29.15
N ARG A 435 0.66 -24.20 30.29
CA ARG A 435 1.04 -25.17 31.32
C ARG A 435 0.87 -26.58 30.80
#